data_AF-A0A527TLU0-F1
#
_entry.id   AF-A0A527TLU0-F1
#
_cell.length_a   1.000
_cell.length_b   1.000
_cell.length_c   1.000
_cell.angle_alpha   90.00
_cell.angle_beta   90.00
_cell.angle_gamma   90.00
#
_symmetry.space_group_name_H-M   'P 1'
#
loop_
_entity.id
_entity.type
_entity.pdbx_description
1 polymer ?
#
loop_
_entity_poly.entity_id
_entity_poly.type
_entity_poly.pdbx_seq_one_letter_code
_entity_poly.pdbx_strand_id
1 'polypeptide(L)' 'SRHSLIDMTIKAKGDLHIDDHHTVEDTGIAIGQALSKALGERRGIMRYASIDLAMDETLTRAAIDVSGRPFLVWN' A
#
# COMPACT_ATOMS: atom_id res chain seq x y z
N SER A 1 -3.61 2.65 7.85
CA SER A 1 -4.89 2.24 8.48
C SER A 1 -5.84 3.42 8.61
N ARG A 2 -5.43 4.54 9.23
CA ARG A 2 -6.32 5.68 9.54
C ARG A 2 -7.01 6.32 8.32
N HIS A 3 -6.28 6.55 7.23
CA HIS A 3 -6.85 7.20 6.04
C HIS A 3 -7.44 6.22 5.01
N SER A 4 -7.06 4.95 5.07
CA SER A 4 -7.58 3.91 4.19
C SER A 4 -8.88 3.29 4.71
N LEU A 5 -9.25 3.56 5.97
CA LEU A 5 -10.35 2.88 6.67
C LEU A 5 -10.17 1.35 6.72
N ILE A 6 -8.93 0.88 6.63
CA ILE A 6 -8.58 -0.54 6.74
C ILE A 6 -8.03 -0.79 8.14
N ASP A 7 -8.69 -1.70 8.86
CA ASP A 7 -8.18 -2.25 10.11
C ASP A 7 -6.99 -3.16 9.81
N MET A 8 -5.82 -2.80 10.34
CA MET A 8 -4.58 -3.54 10.13
C MET A 8 -3.88 -3.78 11.46
N THR A 9 -3.50 -5.04 11.69
CA THR A 9 -2.57 -5.43 12.75
C THR A 9 -1.30 -5.94 12.09
N ILE A 10 -0.18 -5.26 12.32
CA ILE A 10 1.12 -5.60 11.73
C ILE A 10 2.07 -5.97 12.87
N LYS A 11 2.75 -7.11 12.72
CA LYS A 11 3.86 -7.53 13.58
C LYS A 11 4.99 -8.00 12.66
N ALA A 12 6.14 -7.35 12.75
CA ALA A 12 7.33 -7.69 11.99
C ALA A 12 8.51 -7.89 12.94
N LYS A 13 9.35 -8.88 12.65
CA LYS A 13 10.64 -9.10 13.30
C LYS A 13 11.64 -9.39 12.20
N GLY A 14 12.52 -8.45 11.93
CA GLY A 14 13.58 -8.60 10.93
C GLY A 14 14.96 -8.32 11.52
N ASP A 15 15.92 -8.23 10.63
CA ASP A 15 17.35 -8.09 10.85
C ASP A 15 17.81 -6.63 10.99
N LEU A 16 17.12 -5.86 11.85
CA LEU A 16 17.35 -4.42 12.10
C LEU A 16 18.76 -4.01 12.57
N HIS A 17 19.64 -4.99 12.80
CA HIS A 17 21.04 -4.76 13.13
C HIS A 17 21.91 -4.55 11.89
N ILE A 18 21.40 -4.88 10.70
CA ILE A 18 22.01 -4.57 9.41
C ILE A 18 21.53 -3.18 9.00
N ASP A 19 20.23 -3.07 8.67
CA ASP A 19 19.49 -1.83 8.43
C ASP A 19 17.97 -2.11 8.49
N ASP A 20 17.14 -1.14 8.10
CA ASP A 20 15.69 -1.27 8.03
C ASP A 20 15.17 -1.83 6.69
N HIS A 21 16.03 -1.98 5.67
CA HIS A 21 15.63 -2.26 4.29
C HIS A 21 14.81 -3.54 4.18
N HIS A 22 15.35 -4.68 4.62
CA HIS A 22 14.66 -5.97 4.49
C HIS A 22 13.36 -5.98 5.30
N THR A 23 13.36 -5.41 6.50
CA THR A 23 12.16 -5.40 7.35
C THR A 23 11.05 -4.56 6.71
N VAL A 24 11.38 -3.42 6.10
CA VAL A 24 10.41 -2.56 5.40
C VAL A 24 9.92 -3.21 4.12
N GLU A 25 10.83 -3.76 3.30
CA GLU A 25 10.51 -4.44 2.04
C GLU A 25 9.58 -5.64 2.27
N ASP A 26 9.97 -6.57 3.13
CA ASP A 26 9.21 -7.80 3.41
C ASP A 26 7.84 -7.49 4.01
N THR A 27 7.76 -6.48 4.89
CA THR A 27 6.49 -6.00 5.44
C THR A 27 5.61 -5.44 4.33
N GLY A 28 6.17 -4.65 3.41
CA GLY A 28 5.47 -4.11 2.24
C GLY A 28 4.92 -5.21 1.33
N ILE A 29 5.74 -6.22 1.03
CA ILE A 29 5.34 -7.41 0.26
C ILE A 29 4.18 -8.13 0.94
N ALA A 30 4.28 -8.39 2.25
CA ALA A 30 3.25 -9.08 3.02
C ALA A 30 1.92 -8.30 3.04
N ILE A 31 1.98 -6.97 3.16
CA ILE A 31 0.78 -6.10 3.07
C ILE A 31 0.17 -6.19 1.67
N GLY A 32 0.98 -6.10 0.61
CA GLY A 32 0.50 -6.19 -0.77
C GLY A 32 -0.21 -7.53 -1.06
N GLN A 33 0.36 -8.63 -0.57
CA GLN A 33 -0.26 -9.96 -0.64
C GLN A 33 -1.59 -10.02 0.13
N ALA A 34 -1.64 -9.48 1.34
CA ALA A 34 -2.84 -9.44 2.17
C ALA A 34 -3.97 -8.63 1.50
N LEU A 35 -3.65 -7.47 0.93
CA LEU A 35 -4.60 -6.63 0.18
C LEU A 35 -5.13 -7.36 -1.06
N SER A 36 -4.25 -7.97 -1.86
CA SER A 36 -4.64 -8.75 -3.04
C SER A 36 -5.59 -9.89 -2.68
N LYS A 37 -5.32 -10.59 -1.57
CA LYS A 37 -6.19 -11.64 -1.03
C LYS A 37 -7.54 -11.09 -0.57
N ALA A 38 -7.55 -9.97 0.15
CA ALA A 38 -8.78 -9.34 0.66
C ALA A 38 -9.69 -8.82 -0.48
N LEU A 39 -9.10 -8.36 -1.58
CA LEU A 39 -9.84 -7.87 -2.76
C LEU A 39 -10.56 -8.98 -3.56
N GLY A 40 -10.18 -10.25 -3.37
CA GLY A 40 -10.82 -11.40 -4.02
C GLY A 40 -10.95 -11.26 -5.54
N GLU A 41 -12.18 -11.45 -6.04
CA GLU A 41 -12.49 -11.33 -7.48
C GLU A 41 -12.48 -9.89 -8.01
N ARG A 42 -12.38 -8.87 -7.14
CA ARG A 42 -12.40 -7.44 -7.51
C ARG A 42 -13.67 -7.02 -8.28
N ARG A 43 -14.81 -7.68 -8.03
CA ARG A 43 -16.09 -7.37 -8.67
C ARG A 43 -16.89 -6.35 -7.86
N GLY A 44 -17.52 -5.40 -8.54
CA GLY A 44 -18.42 -4.42 -7.92
C GLY A 44 -17.73 -3.34 -7.07
N ILE A 45 -16.40 -3.21 -7.16
CA ILE A 45 -15.64 -2.19 -6.43
C ILE A 45 -15.44 -0.93 -7.28
N MET A 46 -15.20 0.19 -6.61
CA MET A 46 -14.61 1.36 -7.24
C MET A 46 -13.16 1.03 -7.62
N ARG A 47 -12.97 0.62 -8.87
CA ARG A 47 -11.69 0.11 -9.37
C ARG A 47 -10.61 1.19 -9.50
N TYR A 48 -11.02 2.41 -9.83
CA TYR A 48 -10.13 3.53 -10.07
C TYR A 48 -10.34 4.60 -9.00
N ALA A 49 -9.24 5.14 -8.49
CA ALA A 49 -9.27 6.28 -7.60
C ALA A 49 -8.00 7.10 -7.75
N SER A 50 -8.10 8.40 -7.48
CA SER A 50 -6.96 9.28 -7.29
C SER A 50 -7.21 10.22 -6.13
N ILE A 51 -6.13 10.62 -5.46
CA ILE A 51 -6.18 11.59 -4.38
C ILE A 51 -5.00 12.55 -4.48
N ASP A 52 -5.30 13.82 -4.26
CA ASP A 52 -4.33 14.88 -4.03
C ASP A 52 -4.37 15.16 -2.52
N LEU A 53 -3.21 15.03 -1.86
CA LEU A 53 -3.10 15.22 -0.42
C LEU A 53 -2.05 16.28 -0.12
N ALA A 54 -2.49 17.39 0.47
CA ALA A 54 -1.61 18.44 0.96
C ALA A 54 -1.25 18.19 2.44
N MET A 55 0.01 18.41 2.78
CA MET A 55 0.52 18.43 4.14
C MET A 55 1.55 19.56 4.25
N ASP A 56 1.21 20.60 5.00
CA ASP A 56 1.95 21.87 5.07
C ASP A 56 2.23 22.45 3.66
N GLU A 57 3.49 22.71 3.29
CA GLU A 57 3.88 23.18 1.97
C GLU A 57 3.94 22.09 0.88
N THR A 58 3.78 20.81 1.26
CA THR A 58 3.94 19.66 0.36
C THR A 58 2.61 19.22 -0.23
N LEU A 59 2.60 18.91 -1.53
CA LEU A 59 1.48 18.26 -2.21
C LEU A 59 1.93 16.91 -2.79
N THR A 60 1.26 15.83 -2.41
CA THR A 60 1.44 14.52 -3.03
C THR A 60 0.20 14.11 -3.81
N ARG A 61 0.40 13.27 -4.84
CA ARG A 61 -0.67 12.70 -5.65
C ARG A 61 -0.48 11.20 -5.80
N ALA A 62 -1.54 10.45 -5.60
CA ALA A 62 -1.56 9.02 -5.83
C ALA A 62 -2.78 8.64 -6.69
N ALA A 63 -2.57 7.80 -7.69
CA ALA A 63 -3.62 7.23 -8.52
C ALA A 63 -3.48 5.70 -8.55
N ILE A 64 -4.60 5.00 -8.44
CA ILE A 64 -4.66 3.54 -8.36
C ILE A 64 -5.66 3.01 -9.38
N ASP A 65 -5.24 1.99 -10.14
CA ASP A 65 -6.10 1.06 -10.86
C ASP A 65 -5.96 -0.32 -10.22
N VAL A 66 -7.04 -0.83 -9.62
CA VAL A 66 -7.09 -2.21 -9.10
C VAL A 66 -7.28 -3.21 -10.26
N SER A 67 -6.30 -3.26 -11.15
CA SER A 67 -6.35 -3.99 -12.43
C SER A 67 -5.95 -5.45 -12.37
N GLY A 68 -5.21 -5.84 -11.32
CA GLY A 68 -4.53 -7.14 -11.24
C GLY A 68 -3.22 -7.22 -12.04
N ARG A 69 -2.77 -6.14 -12.69
CA ARG A 69 -1.45 -6.05 -13.33
C ARG A 69 -0.52 -5.18 -12.47
N PRO A 70 0.58 -5.73 -11.92
CA PRO A 70 1.47 -4.96 -11.05
C PRO A 70 2.27 -3.94 -11.88
N PHE A 71 2.20 -2.67 -11.48
CA PHE A 71 2.98 -1.59 -12.08
C PHE A 71 3.08 -0.42 -11.10
N LEU A 72 4.22 0.28 -11.09
CA LEU A 72 4.45 1.47 -10.26
C LEU A 72 5.13 2.55 -11.11
N VAL A 73 4.58 3.77 -11.06
CA VAL A 73 5.26 4.98 -11.53
C VAL A 73 5.49 5.85 -10.31
N TRP A 74 6.74 6.25 -10.09
CA TRP A 74 7.16 7.07 -8.95
C TRP A 74 8.06 8.19 -9.46
N ASN A 75 7.73 9.44 -9.11
CA ASN A 75 8.42 10.66 -9.54
C ASN A 75 8.70 11.56 -8.33
#